data_AF-A0A2V6SLX1-F1
#
_entry.id   AF-A0A2V6SLX1-F1
#
_cell.length_a   1.000
_cell.length_b   1.000
_cell.length_c   1.000
_cell.angle_alpha   90.00
_cell.angle_beta   90.00
_cell.angle_gamma   90.00
#
_symmetry.space_group_name_H-M   'P 1'
#
loop_
_entity.id
_entity.type
_entity.pdbx_description
1 polymer ?
#
loop_
_entity_poly.entity_id
_entity_poly.type
_entity_poly.pdbx_seq_one_letter_code
_entity_poly.pdbx_strand_id
1 'polypeptide(L)'
;MTSERSVTVGGVTIGGGAPLALIGGPCAIEDERHALMMAERLQRVTSAARVPFIYKSSYDKANRFSVHSYRGPGLKEGLRILARVKETSGLPVLSDAHNVIDLLPEQRNITDKGGTMRLGLYPVMLAEGSGASRAYGQGVIQERHRHRYEVNNDYLPALEKNGLRISGIWAEKQLVEIIELPDHPFIRAALDHQAVSHRAKA
;
A
#
# COMPACT_ATOMS: atom_id res chain seq x y z
N MET A 1 -23.39 21.26 1.63
CA MET A 1 -22.95 20.90 0.26
C MET A 1 -21.56 20.30 0.37
N THR A 2 -21.39 19.02 0.06
CA THR A 2 -20.07 18.41 -0.03
C THR A 2 -19.35 19.03 -1.21
N SER A 3 -18.25 19.74 -0.98
CA SER A 3 -17.33 20.19 -2.03
C SER A 3 -17.02 19.00 -2.93
N GLU A 4 -17.37 19.09 -4.21
CA GLU A 4 -17.02 18.04 -5.16
C GLU A 4 -15.50 17.93 -5.22
N ARG A 5 -14.98 16.73 -4.97
CA ARG A 5 -13.53 16.47 -5.00
C ARG A 5 -13.15 16.02 -6.40
N SER A 6 -12.02 16.51 -6.89
CA SER A 6 -11.41 16.08 -8.15
C SER A 6 -9.98 15.60 -7.93
N VAL A 7 -9.56 14.64 -8.75
CA VAL A 7 -8.18 14.13 -8.79
C VAL A 7 -7.69 14.16 -10.23
N THR A 8 -6.49 14.67 -10.44
CA THR A 8 -5.85 14.70 -11.76
C THR A 8 -4.73 13.67 -11.82
N VAL A 9 -4.81 12.76 -12.81
CA VAL A 9 -3.81 11.72 -13.08
C VAL A 9 -3.24 11.95 -14.48
N GLY A 10 -2.02 12.50 -14.55
CA GLY A 10 -1.48 12.99 -15.82
C GLY A 10 -2.37 14.10 -16.39
N GLY A 11 -2.88 13.91 -17.61
CA GLY A 11 -3.82 14.85 -18.25
C GLY A 11 -5.30 14.54 -18.00
N VAL A 12 -5.64 13.53 -17.20
CA VAL A 12 -7.03 13.08 -16.99
C VAL A 12 -7.53 13.56 -15.63
N THR A 13 -8.66 14.28 -15.60
CA THR A 13 -9.31 14.71 -14.36
C THR A 13 -10.54 13.86 -14.08
N ILE A 14 -10.67 13.36 -12.84
CA ILE A 14 -11.75 12.51 -12.37
C ILE A 14 -12.45 13.19 -11.20
N GLY A 15 -13.78 13.25 -11.22
CA GLY A 15 -14.59 13.94 -10.20
C GLY A 15 -14.76 15.43 -10.49
N GLY A 16 -15.42 16.16 -9.58
CA GLY A 16 -15.64 17.62 -9.72
C GLY A 16 -16.39 18.04 -10.99
N GLY A 17 -17.36 17.24 -11.45
CA GLY A 17 -18.10 17.51 -12.69
C GLY A 17 -17.34 17.24 -13.99
N ALA A 18 -16.13 16.67 -13.93
CA ALA A 18 -15.37 16.33 -15.14
C ALA A 18 -16.07 15.25 -15.99
N PRO A 19 -15.84 15.23 -17.32
CA PRO A 19 -16.35 14.17 -18.20
C PRO A 19 -15.94 12.77 -17.75
N LEU A 20 -16.73 11.76 -18.11
CA LEU A 20 -16.43 10.36 -17.82
C LEU A 20 -15.05 9.98 -18.35
N ALA A 21 -14.18 9.49 -17.47
CA ALA A 21 -12.89 8.91 -17.82
C ALA A 21 -12.96 7.38 -17.74
N LEU A 22 -12.29 6.69 -18.68
CA LEU A 22 -12.15 5.24 -18.66
C LEU A 22 -10.82 4.84 -18.03
N ILE A 23 -10.86 3.92 -17.07
CA ILE A 23 -9.69 3.22 -16.55
C ILE A 23 -9.82 1.77 -17.01
N GLY A 24 -8.88 1.28 -17.82
CA GLY A 24 -9.03 -0.05 -18.42
C GLY A 24 -7.76 -0.66 -18.98
N GLY A 25 -7.78 -1.99 -19.14
CA GLY A 25 -6.66 -2.79 -19.63
C GLY A 25 -6.76 -4.23 -19.15
N PRO A 26 -5.78 -5.08 -19.48
CA PRO A 26 -5.79 -6.48 -19.08
C PRO A 26 -5.73 -6.62 -17.56
N CYS A 27 -6.43 -7.62 -17.02
CA CYS A 27 -6.56 -7.85 -15.58
C CYS A 27 -5.21 -7.94 -14.85
N ALA A 28 -4.24 -8.61 -15.47
CA ALA A 28 -2.84 -8.69 -15.06
C ALA A 28 -1.96 -8.62 -16.31
N ILE A 29 -0.72 -8.16 -16.15
CA ILE A 29 0.27 -8.15 -17.22
C ILE A 29 0.62 -9.60 -17.51
N GLU A 30 0.49 -10.02 -18.77
CA GLU A 30 0.89 -11.36 -19.22
C GLU A 30 2.31 -11.32 -19.79
N ASP A 31 2.55 -10.40 -20.72
CA ASP A 31 3.87 -10.08 -21.25
C ASP A 31 3.89 -8.65 -21.82
N GLU A 32 5.08 -8.15 -22.16
CA GLU A 32 5.27 -6.80 -22.69
C GLU A 32 4.55 -6.55 -24.02
N ARG A 33 4.61 -7.52 -24.95
CA ARG A 33 4.00 -7.39 -26.28
C ARG A 33 2.49 -7.28 -26.16
N HIS A 34 1.88 -8.12 -25.33
CA HIS A 34 0.45 -8.08 -25.05
C HIS A 34 0.05 -6.76 -24.38
N ALA A 35 0.83 -6.29 -23.39
CA ALA A 35 0.56 -5.03 -22.70
C ALA A 35 0.57 -3.81 -23.66
N LEU A 36 1.60 -3.72 -24.51
CA LEU A 36 1.72 -2.66 -25.52
C LEU A 36 0.60 -2.71 -26.56
N MET A 37 0.29 -3.90 -27.08
CA MET A 37 -0.81 -4.10 -28.03
C MET A 37 -2.16 -3.65 -27.44
N MET A 38 -2.44 -4.04 -26.19
CA MET A 38 -3.66 -3.63 -25.49
C MET A 38 -3.72 -2.12 -25.29
N ALA A 39 -2.62 -1.50 -24.86
CA ALA A 39 -2.56 -0.05 -24.66
C ALA A 39 -2.86 0.69 -25.97
N GLU A 40 -2.19 0.31 -27.08
CA GLU A 40 -2.39 0.92 -28.39
C GLU A 40 -3.83 0.74 -28.90
N ARG A 41 -4.41 -0.46 -28.76
CA ARG A 41 -5.77 -0.73 -29.23
C ARG A 41 -6.82 0.03 -28.43
N LEU A 42 -6.70 0.06 -27.10
CA LEU A 42 -7.61 0.80 -26.22
C LEU A 42 -7.47 2.32 -26.40
N GLN A 43 -6.24 2.82 -26.59
CA GLN A 43 -6.00 4.22 -26.90
C GLN A 43 -6.70 4.67 -28.19
N ARG A 44 -6.65 3.84 -29.24
CA ARG A 44 -7.35 4.13 -30.51
C ARG A 44 -8.87 4.23 -30.31
N VAL A 45 -9.45 3.25 -29.60
CA VAL A 45 -10.90 3.22 -29.35
C VAL A 45 -11.36 4.41 -28.51
N THR A 46 -10.63 4.70 -27.43
CA THR A 46 -10.97 5.80 -26.51
C THR A 46 -10.76 7.17 -27.14
N SER A 47 -9.69 7.34 -27.94
CA SER A 47 -9.47 8.55 -28.75
C SER A 47 -10.60 8.78 -29.76
N ALA A 48 -11.02 7.73 -30.48
CA ALA A 48 -12.13 7.83 -31.43
C ALA A 48 -13.46 8.20 -30.74
N ALA A 49 -13.68 7.69 -29.54
CA ALA A 49 -14.84 8.01 -28.70
C ALA A 49 -14.71 9.35 -27.95
N ARG A 50 -13.55 10.03 -28.02
CA ARG A 50 -13.21 11.24 -27.25
C ARG A 50 -13.37 11.07 -25.73
N VAL A 51 -13.06 9.87 -25.23
CA VAL A 51 -13.12 9.52 -23.81
C VAL A 51 -11.70 9.58 -23.23
N PRO A 52 -11.44 10.39 -22.18
CA PRO A 52 -10.17 10.35 -21.46
C PRO A 52 -9.85 8.94 -20.95
N PHE A 53 -8.61 8.50 -21.11
CA PHE A 53 -8.23 7.11 -20.84
C PHE A 53 -6.98 7.00 -19.96
N ILE A 54 -7.03 6.09 -18.98
CA ILE A 54 -5.92 5.66 -18.14
C ILE A 54 -5.72 4.16 -18.37
N TYR A 55 -4.53 3.77 -18.81
CA TYR A 55 -4.20 2.36 -18.98
C TYR A 55 -3.99 1.71 -17.62
N LYS A 56 -4.65 0.58 -17.37
CA LYS A 56 -4.55 -0.17 -16.11
C LYS A 56 -4.18 -1.62 -16.33
N SER A 57 -3.15 -2.09 -15.63
CA SER A 57 -2.88 -3.54 -15.51
C SER A 57 -2.16 -3.87 -14.21
N SER A 58 -2.44 -5.05 -13.64
CA SER A 58 -1.80 -5.53 -12.40
C SER A 58 -0.44 -6.19 -12.69
N TYR A 59 0.60 -5.84 -11.93
CA TYR A 59 1.88 -6.56 -11.98
C TYR A 59 1.90 -7.84 -11.13
N ASP A 60 1.02 -7.95 -10.13
CA ASP A 60 0.90 -9.11 -9.24
C ASP A 60 -0.51 -9.16 -8.61
N LYS A 61 -1.47 -9.78 -9.29
CA LYS A 61 -2.86 -9.89 -8.83
C LYS A 61 -2.97 -10.88 -7.66
N ALA A 62 -2.64 -10.42 -6.46
CA ALA A 62 -2.48 -11.23 -5.25
C ALA A 62 -3.78 -11.83 -4.68
N ASN A 63 -4.95 -11.39 -5.14
CA ASN A 63 -6.28 -11.79 -4.66
C ASN A 63 -6.91 -12.95 -5.47
N ARG A 64 -6.16 -14.03 -5.73
CA ARG A 64 -6.68 -15.20 -6.46
C ARG A 64 -7.38 -16.19 -5.52
N PHE A 65 -8.55 -16.67 -5.95
CA PHE A 65 -9.26 -17.78 -5.31
C PHE A 65 -8.51 -19.12 -5.41
N SER A 66 -7.72 -19.31 -6.48
CA SER A 66 -6.88 -20.49 -6.68
C SER A 66 -5.40 -20.13 -6.56
N VAL A 67 -4.66 -20.92 -5.80
CA VAL A 67 -3.22 -20.75 -5.57
C VAL A 67 -2.40 -20.92 -6.86
N HIS A 68 -2.93 -21.64 -7.86
CA HIS A 68 -2.21 -21.97 -9.10
C HIS A 68 -2.45 -20.98 -10.26
N SER A 69 -3.29 -19.96 -10.07
CA SER A 69 -3.55 -18.97 -11.13
C SER A 69 -2.37 -18.04 -11.32
N TYR A 70 -2.01 -17.75 -12.57
CA TYR A 70 -1.01 -16.73 -12.90
C TYR A 70 -1.39 -15.37 -12.29
N ARG A 71 -0.41 -14.76 -11.62
CA ARG A 71 -0.57 -13.51 -10.88
C ARG A 71 -0.01 -12.30 -11.63
N GLY A 72 0.93 -12.51 -12.55
CA GLY A 72 1.63 -11.44 -13.24
C GLY A 72 3.15 -11.66 -13.17
N PRO A 73 3.93 -10.77 -13.80
CA PRO A 73 5.39 -10.86 -13.87
C PRO A 73 6.08 -10.46 -12.55
N GLY A 74 5.32 -10.00 -11.55
CA GLY A 74 5.85 -9.47 -10.29
C GLY A 74 6.24 -8.01 -10.38
N LEU A 75 6.58 -7.42 -9.24
CA LEU A 75 6.79 -5.97 -9.09
C LEU A 75 7.84 -5.41 -10.05
N LYS A 76 9.06 -5.96 -10.05
CA LYS A 76 10.19 -5.40 -10.81
C LYS A 76 9.93 -5.41 -12.32
N GLU A 77 9.56 -6.56 -12.86
CA GLU A 77 9.32 -6.72 -14.29
C GLU A 77 8.01 -6.06 -14.73
N GLY A 78 6.96 -6.13 -13.90
CA GLY A 78 5.72 -5.43 -14.18
C GLY A 78 5.87 -3.92 -14.22
N LEU A 79 6.62 -3.31 -13.29
CA LEU A 79 6.91 -1.88 -13.33
C LEU A 79 7.75 -1.48 -14.56
N ARG A 80 8.72 -2.32 -14.96
CA ARG A 80 9.49 -2.10 -16.20
C ARG A 80 8.58 -2.08 -17.43
N ILE A 81 7.67 -3.04 -17.54
CA ILE A 81 6.69 -3.12 -18.64
C ILE A 81 5.74 -1.92 -18.62
N LEU A 82 5.20 -1.54 -17.45
CA LEU A 82 4.30 -0.39 -17.31
C LEU A 82 4.99 0.93 -17.65
N ALA A 83 6.27 1.09 -17.27
CA ALA A 83 7.09 2.23 -17.69
C ALA A 83 7.22 2.27 -19.22
N ARG A 84 7.48 1.13 -19.86
CA ARG A 84 7.56 1.03 -21.32
C ARG A 84 6.23 1.37 -22.01
N VAL A 85 5.10 0.93 -21.46
CA VAL A 85 3.76 1.30 -21.94
C VAL A 85 3.55 2.81 -21.84
N LYS A 86 3.90 3.42 -20.70
CA LYS A 86 3.79 4.86 -20.49
C LYS A 86 4.62 5.65 -21.49
N GLU A 87 5.89 5.27 -21.68
CA GLU A 87 6.81 5.91 -22.63
C GLU A 87 6.31 5.80 -24.08
N THR A 88 5.83 4.63 -24.49
CA THR A 88 5.47 4.37 -25.88
C THR A 88 4.12 4.98 -26.27
N SER A 89 3.14 4.97 -25.35
CA SER A 89 1.77 5.44 -25.63
C SER A 89 1.51 6.88 -25.20
N GLY A 90 2.34 7.44 -24.30
CA GLY A 90 2.08 8.72 -23.64
C GLY A 90 0.89 8.71 -22.68
N LEU A 91 0.23 7.56 -22.47
CA LEU A 91 -0.92 7.45 -21.58
C LEU A 91 -0.50 7.54 -20.11
N PRO A 92 -1.35 8.09 -19.24
CA PRO A 92 -1.26 7.81 -17.82
C PRO A 92 -1.46 6.30 -17.57
N VAL A 93 -0.64 5.73 -16.69
CA VAL A 93 -0.64 4.31 -16.35
C VAL A 93 -0.94 4.13 -14.87
N LEU A 94 -1.78 3.15 -14.56
CA LEU A 94 -2.20 2.75 -13.21
C LEU A 94 -1.93 1.26 -12.99
N SER A 95 -1.53 0.90 -11.78
CA SER A 95 -1.49 -0.49 -11.32
C SER A 95 -1.98 -0.58 -9.89
N ASP A 96 -2.35 -1.78 -9.47
CA ASP A 96 -2.69 -2.10 -8.10
C ASP A 96 -1.43 -2.22 -7.25
N ALA A 97 -1.48 -1.67 -6.03
CA ALA A 97 -0.42 -1.84 -5.04
C ALA A 97 -0.73 -3.06 -4.18
N HIS A 98 0.21 -3.99 -4.10
CA HIS A 98 0.15 -5.14 -3.20
C HIS A 98 1.26 -5.04 -2.16
N ASN A 99 1.04 -5.70 -1.02
CA ASN A 99 2.03 -5.82 0.05
C ASN A 99 2.36 -4.49 0.75
N VAL A 100 1.36 -3.63 1.00
CA VAL A 100 1.52 -2.50 1.94
C VAL A 100 1.66 -3.02 3.38
N ILE A 101 1.00 -4.15 3.67
CA ILE A 101 1.21 -4.98 4.85
C ILE A 101 1.55 -6.38 4.35
N ASP A 102 2.69 -6.93 4.76
CA ASP A 102 3.22 -8.20 4.23
C ASP A 102 4.06 -8.96 5.27
N LEU A 103 4.36 -10.21 4.97
CA LEU A 103 5.39 -10.96 5.68
C LEU A 103 6.76 -10.32 5.43
N LEU A 104 7.60 -10.30 6.45
CA LEU A 104 9.00 -9.93 6.26
C LEU A 104 9.67 -10.90 5.27
N PRO A 105 10.63 -10.43 4.45
CA PRO A 105 11.34 -11.27 3.49
C PRO A 105 11.90 -12.56 4.09
N GLU A 106 12.39 -12.51 5.32
CA GLU A 106 12.95 -13.64 6.07
C GLU A 106 11.89 -14.68 6.45
N GLN A 107 10.61 -14.28 6.50
CA GLN A 107 9.48 -15.13 6.88
C GLN A 107 8.81 -15.80 5.68
N ARG A 108 9.14 -15.40 4.44
CA ARG A 108 8.47 -15.90 3.23
C ARG A 108 8.73 -17.39 2.93
N ASN A 109 9.84 -17.93 3.43
CA ASN A 109 10.21 -19.35 3.25
C ASN A 109 9.75 -20.25 4.40
N ILE A 110 9.06 -19.69 5.40
CA ILE A 110 8.55 -20.45 6.54
C ILE A 110 7.20 -21.06 6.15
N THR A 111 7.19 -22.35 5.87
CA THR A 111 6.00 -23.11 5.44
C THR A 111 5.07 -23.48 6.60
N ASP A 112 5.59 -23.49 7.82
CA ASP A 112 4.79 -23.73 9.02
C ASP A 112 4.07 -22.44 9.44
N LYS A 113 2.73 -22.48 9.45
CA LYS A 113 1.89 -21.32 9.80
C LYS A 113 2.22 -20.79 11.21
N GLY A 114 2.82 -21.58 12.10
CA GLY A 114 3.24 -21.11 13.42
C GLY A 114 4.49 -20.21 13.42
N GLY A 115 5.45 -20.42 12.52
CA GLY A 115 6.80 -19.85 12.62
C GLY A 115 6.95 -18.39 12.18
N THR A 116 5.90 -17.81 11.60
CA THR A 116 5.89 -16.40 11.13
C THR A 116 5.15 -15.45 12.08
N MET A 117 4.51 -15.98 13.13
CA MET A 117 3.74 -15.17 14.07
C MET A 117 4.66 -14.55 15.12
N ARG A 118 4.66 -13.22 15.26
CA ARG A 118 5.29 -12.54 16.39
C ARG A 118 4.39 -12.67 17.60
N LEU A 119 4.92 -13.33 18.62
CA LEU A 119 4.26 -13.55 19.90
C LEU A 119 5.17 -13.05 21.02
N GLY A 120 4.69 -12.08 21.81
CA GLY A 120 5.40 -11.64 23.01
C GLY A 120 5.48 -10.13 23.17
N LEU A 121 6.27 -9.71 24.16
CA LEU A 121 6.56 -8.30 24.42
C LEU A 121 7.75 -7.86 23.58
N TYR A 122 7.59 -6.76 22.84
CA TYR A 122 8.65 -6.18 22.03
C TYR A 122 8.83 -4.68 22.37
N PRO A 123 10.07 -4.18 22.34
CA PRO A 123 10.34 -2.77 22.57
C PRO A 123 9.86 -1.91 21.39
N VAL A 124 9.11 -0.85 21.70
CA VAL A 124 8.69 0.15 20.71
C VAL A 124 9.26 1.50 21.12
N MET A 125 10.12 2.05 20.28
CA MET A 125 10.66 3.40 20.42
C MET A 125 9.66 4.39 19.83
N LEU A 126 9.20 5.33 20.65
CA LEU A 126 8.21 6.32 20.28
C LEU A 126 8.88 7.58 19.74
N ALA A 127 8.36 8.12 18.64
CA ALA A 127 8.83 9.38 18.08
C ALA A 127 8.53 10.53 19.06
N GLU A 128 9.53 11.37 19.32
CA GLU A 128 9.39 12.51 20.24
C GLU A 128 8.27 13.46 19.79
N GLY A 129 7.43 13.89 20.74
CA GLY A 129 6.29 14.76 20.44
C GLY A 129 5.19 14.11 19.57
N SER A 130 5.16 12.79 19.43
CA SER A 130 4.01 12.06 18.89
C SER A 130 2.85 11.99 19.90
N GLY A 131 1.65 11.67 19.42
CA GLY A 131 0.52 11.39 20.28
C GLY A 131 0.78 10.21 21.22
N ALA A 132 1.46 9.18 20.73
CA ALA A 132 1.87 7.98 21.46
C ALA A 132 2.85 8.36 22.57
N SER A 133 3.93 9.09 22.25
CA SER A 133 4.90 9.54 23.27
C SER A 133 4.22 10.36 24.37
N ARG A 134 3.29 11.27 24.01
CA ARG A 134 2.50 12.02 25.00
C ARG A 134 1.57 11.15 25.84
N ALA A 135 0.94 10.14 25.24
CA ALA A 135 -0.01 9.28 25.94
C ALA A 135 0.66 8.29 26.89
N TYR A 136 1.79 7.72 26.48
CA TYR A 136 2.55 6.79 27.31
C TYR A 136 3.48 7.50 28.31
N GLY A 137 3.84 8.77 28.06
CA GLY A 137 4.70 9.57 28.93
C GLY A 137 6.17 9.12 28.97
N GLN A 138 6.57 8.26 28.03
CA GLN A 138 7.93 7.70 27.95
C GLN A 138 8.35 7.53 26.47
N GLY A 139 9.66 7.54 26.21
CA GLY A 139 10.20 7.42 24.86
C GLY A 139 10.33 5.99 24.34
N VAL A 140 10.28 4.99 25.23
CA VAL A 140 10.32 3.56 24.88
C VAL A 140 9.27 2.81 25.69
N ILE A 141 8.47 1.99 25.02
CA ILE A 141 7.43 1.15 25.64
C ILE A 141 7.68 -0.32 25.31
N GLN A 142 6.95 -1.21 25.98
CA GLN A 142 6.94 -2.65 25.73
C GLN A 142 5.51 -3.06 25.39
N GLU A 143 5.28 -3.53 24.17
CA GLU A 143 3.94 -3.87 23.69
C GLU A 143 3.80 -5.33 23.30
N ARG A 144 2.59 -5.87 23.46
CA ARG A 144 2.30 -7.28 23.17
C ARG A 144 1.87 -7.46 21.73
N HIS A 145 2.65 -8.23 20.98
CA HIS A 145 2.35 -8.58 19.60
C HIS A 145 1.77 -9.99 19.52
N ARG A 146 0.74 -10.12 18.69
CA ARG A 146 0.17 -11.39 18.25
C ARG A 146 -0.32 -11.22 16.82
N HIS A 147 0.62 -10.92 15.94
CA HIS A 147 0.35 -10.66 14.54
C HIS A 147 1.46 -11.27 13.69
N ARG A 148 1.24 -11.31 12.37
CA ARG A 148 2.13 -11.98 11.41
C ARG A 148 2.64 -11.02 10.34
N TYR A 149 1.88 -9.97 10.04
CA TYR A 149 2.14 -9.10 8.91
C TYR A 149 2.63 -7.75 9.41
N GLU A 150 3.65 -7.24 8.75
CA GLU A 150 4.32 -5.99 9.07
C GLU A 150 4.01 -4.96 7.98
N VAL A 151 4.11 -3.68 8.32
CA VAL A 151 4.11 -2.63 7.29
C VAL A 151 5.33 -2.82 6.40
N ASN A 152 5.12 -2.78 5.08
CA ASN A 152 6.22 -2.81 4.14
C ASN A 152 6.92 -1.46 4.10
N ASN A 153 8.19 -1.46 4.51
CA ASN A 153 8.99 -0.25 4.65
C ASN A 153 9.19 0.53 3.33
N ASP A 154 9.08 -0.13 2.17
CA ASP A 154 9.16 0.52 0.86
C ASP A 154 8.09 1.62 0.68
N TYR A 155 6.98 1.53 1.41
CA TYR A 155 5.87 2.47 1.34
C TYR A 155 5.95 3.63 2.34
N LEU A 156 6.86 3.60 3.33
CA LEU A 156 6.92 4.63 4.38
C LEU A 156 7.08 6.05 3.81
N PRO A 157 7.99 6.32 2.84
CA PRO A 157 8.13 7.67 2.31
C PRO A 157 6.84 8.19 1.66
N ALA A 158 6.08 7.30 1.02
CA ALA A 158 4.80 7.65 0.40
C ALA A 158 3.71 7.88 1.45
N LEU A 159 3.64 7.05 2.49
CA LEU A 159 2.69 7.20 3.60
C LEU A 159 2.95 8.53 4.34
N GLU A 160 4.22 8.82 4.65
CA GLU A 160 4.64 10.04 5.33
C GLU A 160 4.36 11.30 4.52
N LYS A 161 4.68 11.29 3.23
CA LYS A 161 4.34 12.39 2.32
C LYS A 161 2.84 12.70 2.28
N ASN A 162 1.98 11.69 2.49
CA ASN A 162 0.53 11.84 2.49
C ASN A 162 -0.06 12.08 3.88
N GLY A 163 0.77 12.42 4.87
CA GLY A 163 0.33 12.91 6.18
C GLY A 163 0.23 11.84 7.27
N LEU A 164 0.55 10.58 7.00
CA LEU A 164 0.73 9.59 8.06
C LEU A 164 2.05 9.84 8.78
N ARG A 165 2.07 9.78 10.11
CA ARG A 165 3.30 9.86 10.89
C ARG A 165 3.63 8.49 11.45
N ILE A 166 4.84 8.00 11.20
CA ILE A 166 5.38 6.85 11.91
C ILE A 166 5.76 7.31 13.32
N SER A 167 5.09 6.75 14.32
CA SER A 167 5.15 7.24 15.70
C SER A 167 5.71 6.24 16.69
N GLY A 168 5.82 4.96 16.29
CA GLY A 168 6.44 3.90 17.07
C GLY A 168 7.15 2.91 16.15
N ILE A 169 8.41 2.61 16.45
CA ILE A 169 9.23 1.64 15.70
C ILE A 169 9.96 0.67 16.64
N TRP A 170 10.13 -0.57 16.21
CA TRP A 170 11.16 -1.44 16.79
C TRP A 170 12.49 -1.19 16.09
N ALA A 171 13.34 -0.35 16.70
CA ALA A 171 14.57 0.16 16.07
C ALA A 171 15.55 -0.93 15.62
N GLU A 172 15.68 -2.05 16.34
CA GLU A 172 16.61 -3.12 15.98
C GLU A 172 16.22 -3.81 14.67
N LYS A 173 14.91 -4.00 14.44
CA LYS A 173 14.38 -4.70 13.26
C LYS A 173 13.80 -3.75 12.21
N GLN A 174 13.80 -2.45 12.49
CA GLN A 174 13.21 -1.41 11.64
C GLN A 174 11.73 -1.68 11.32
N LEU A 175 10.96 -2.23 12.27
CA LEU A 175 9.54 -2.51 12.07
C LEU A 175 8.70 -1.34 12.57
N VAL A 176 7.67 -0.99 11.79
CA VAL A 176 6.68 0.01 12.19
C VAL A 176 5.64 -0.64 13.08
N GLU A 177 5.46 -0.08 14.27
CA GLU A 177 4.54 -0.63 15.28
C GLU A 177 3.34 0.29 15.53
N ILE A 178 3.54 1.62 15.41
CA ILE A 178 2.50 2.62 15.64
C ILE A 178 2.54 3.71 14.56
N ILE A 179 1.39 3.97 13.94
CA ILE A 179 1.18 5.07 13.00
C ILE A 179 0.05 5.99 13.46
N GLU A 180 0.19 7.28 13.18
CA GLU A 180 -0.74 8.32 13.59
C GLU A 180 -1.09 9.24 12.42
N LEU A 181 -2.27 9.84 12.45
CA LEU A 181 -2.62 10.96 11.58
C LEU A 181 -2.58 12.23 12.44
N PRO A 182 -1.56 13.11 12.31
CA PRO A 182 -1.30 14.21 13.25
C PRO A 182 -2.48 15.15 13.49
N ASP A 183 -3.30 15.38 12.46
CA ASP A 183 -4.44 16.32 12.50
C ASP A 183 -5.77 15.66 12.86
N HIS A 184 -5.77 14.36 13.19
CA HIS A 184 -7.00 13.63 13.53
C HIS A 184 -7.08 13.38 15.04
N PRO A 185 -8.16 13.83 15.73
CA PRO A 185 -8.23 13.80 17.19
C PRO A 185 -8.22 12.39 17.80
N PHE A 186 -8.55 11.35 17.03
CA PHE A 186 -8.79 9.99 17.54
C PHE A 186 -8.20 8.83 16.73
N ILE A 187 -7.47 9.05 15.62
CA ILE A 187 -6.94 7.91 14.82
C ILE A 187 -5.49 7.63 15.22
N ARG A 188 -5.31 6.54 15.95
CA ARG A 188 -4.02 5.90 16.23
C ARG A 188 -4.19 4.42 15.88
N ALA A 189 -3.38 3.91 14.95
CA ALA A 189 -3.39 2.50 14.61
C ALA A 189 -2.10 1.87 15.14
N ALA A 190 -2.24 0.95 16.07
CA ALA A 190 -1.16 0.12 16.59
C ALA A 190 -1.34 -1.31 16.07
N LEU A 191 -0.25 -1.99 15.75
CA LEU A 191 -0.28 -3.40 15.33
C LEU A 191 -0.37 -4.36 16.52
N ASP A 192 -0.26 -3.84 17.75
CA ASP A 192 -0.31 -4.59 19.01
C ASP A 192 -1.75 -4.86 19.50
N HIS A 193 -1.86 -5.63 20.58
CA HIS A 193 -3.13 -5.90 21.26
C HIS A 193 -3.30 -4.96 22.47
N GLN A 194 -3.98 -3.83 22.30
CA GLN A 194 -4.19 -2.84 23.37
C GLN A 194 -5.09 -3.29 24.54
N ALA A 195 -5.68 -4.49 24.50
CA ALA A 195 -6.71 -4.91 25.46
C ALA A 195 -6.21 -5.70 26.69
N VAL A 196 -4.90 -5.95 26.88
CA VAL A 196 -4.42 -6.72 28.06
C VAL A 196 -3.15 -6.11 28.68
N SER A 197 -3.28 -4.88 29.17
CA SER A 197 -2.38 -4.33 30.20
C SER A 197 -3.20 -3.75 31.35
N HIS A 198 -4.01 -4.59 32.00
CA HIS A 198 -4.47 -4.32 33.36
C HIS A 198 -3.62 -5.15 34.31
N ARG A 199 -2.48 -4.60 34.74
CA ARG A 199 -1.99 -4.89 36.08
C ARG A 199 -2.43 -3.74 36.96
N ALA A 200 -3.52 -3.96 37.68
CA ALA A 200 -3.79 -3.21 38.89
C ALA A 200 -2.53 -3.26 39.75
N LYS A 201 -1.95 -2.09 40.03
CA LYS A 201 -0.99 -1.95 41.12
C LYS A 201 -1.78 -2.24 42.40
N ALA A 202 -1.46 -3.35 43.05
CA ALA A 202 -1.66 -3.53 44.48
C ALA A 202 -0.31 -3.27 45.16
#